data_AF-R2QGG5-F1
#
_entry.id   AF-R2QGG5-F1
#
_cell.length_a   1.000
_cell.length_b   1.000
_cell.length_c   1.000
_cell.angle_alpha   90.00
_cell.angle_beta   90.00
_cell.angle_gamma   90.00
#
_symmetry.space_group_name_H-M   'P 1'
#
loop_
_entity.id
_entity.type
_entity.pdbx_description
1 polymer ?
#
loop_
_entity_poly.entity_id
_entity_poly.type
_entity_poly.pdbx_seq_one_letter_code
_entity_poly.pdbx_strand_id
1 'polypeptide(L)'
;MNQKGKWMTLLFLDSFLFILALSINIVPLYLLVMLLSLFIYKNGNAVLFKENDDRKKQKYEEYKVVQNAAKEAIQTGKLLKKKKEL
;
A
#
# COMPACT_ATOMS: atom_id res chain seq x y z
N MET A 1 25.90 -4.64 2.36
CA MET A 1 24.49 -4.95 2.72
C MET A 1 23.59 -4.69 1.53
N ASN A 2 22.73 -5.64 1.15
CA ASN A 2 21.69 -5.40 0.16
C ASN A 2 20.75 -4.28 0.63
N GLN A 3 20.28 -3.42 -0.29
CA GLN A 3 19.37 -2.29 0.01
C GLN A 3 18.14 -2.74 0.81
N LYS A 4 17.51 -3.87 0.42
CA LYS A 4 16.39 -4.47 1.14
C LYS A 4 16.75 -4.86 2.58
N GLY A 5 17.96 -5.39 2.79
CA GLY A 5 18.47 -5.74 4.12
C GLY A 5 18.64 -4.52 5.01
N LYS A 6 19.19 -3.42 4.48
CA LYS A 6 19.31 -2.15 5.23
C LYS A 6 17.97 -1.65 5.73
N TRP A 7 16.97 -1.58 4.85
CA TRP A 7 15.64 -1.13 5.23
C TRP A 7 14.94 -2.08 6.20
N MET A 8 15.18 -3.40 6.07
CA MET A 8 14.61 -4.39 6.97
C MET A 8 15.22 -4.29 8.37
N THR A 9 16.53 -4.08 8.48
CA THR A 9 17.19 -3.80 9.76
C THR A 9 16.69 -2.50 10.38
N LEU A 10 16.49 -1.45 9.58
CA LEU A 10 15.96 -0.17 10.09
C LEU A 10 14.54 -0.32 10.63
N LEU A 11 13.67 -1.04 9.92
CA LEU A 11 12.30 -1.36 10.35
C LEU A 11 12.29 -2.19 11.65
N PHE A 12 13.20 -3.16 11.75
CA PHE A 12 13.35 -3.97 12.96
C PHE A 12 13.81 -3.12 14.15
N LEU A 13 14.78 -2.23 13.94
CA LEU A 13 15.29 -1.32 14.97
C LEU A 13 14.21 -0.33 15.42
N ASP A 14 13.42 0.22 14.50
CA ASP A 14 12.27 1.10 14.79
C ASP A 14 11.24 0.39 15.68
N SER A 15 10.89 -0.85 15.33
CA SER A 15 9.98 -1.69 16.12
C SER A 15 10.54 -1.99 17.51
N PHE A 16 11.84 -2.26 17.62
CA PHE A 16 12.49 -2.51 18.90
C PHE A 16 12.53 -1.25 19.77
N LEU A 17 12.82 -0.09 19.18
CA LEU A 17 12.81 1.19 19.86
C LEU A 17 11.41 1.55 20.38
N PHE A 18 10.36 1.22 19.62
CA PHE A 18 8.98 1.36 20.07
C PHE A 18 8.68 0.52 21.32
N ILE A 19 9.09 -0.74 21.34
CA ILE A 19 8.90 -1.63 22.50
C ILE A 19 9.67 -1.11 23.71
N LEU A 20 10.90 -0.61 23.52
CA LEU A 20 11.66 0.02 24.60
C LEU A 20 10.98 1.28 25.12
N ALA A 21 10.45 2.14 24.24
CA ALA A 21 9.71 3.33 24.64
C ALA A 21 8.48 2.98 25.48
N LEU A 22 7.74 1.93 25.08
CA LEU A 22 6.64 1.36 25.85
C LEU A 22 7.09 0.87 27.23
N SER A 23 8.21 0.14 27.30
CA SER A 23 8.71 -0.41 28.55
C SER A 23 9.16 0.65 29.55
N ILE A 24 9.77 1.75 29.08
CA ILE A 24 10.34 2.79 29.95
C ILE A 24 9.33 3.94 30.19
N ASN A 25 8.17 3.93 29.51
CA ASN A 25 7.14 4.98 29.57
C ASN A 25 7.62 6.39 29.20
N ILE A 26 8.64 6.50 28.34
CA ILE A 26 9.20 7.80 27.91
C ILE A 26 8.37 8.36 26.77
N VAL A 27 7.43 9.26 27.10
CA VAL A 27 6.49 9.85 26.14
C VAL A 27 7.18 10.54 24.94
N PRO A 28 8.25 11.34 25.13
CA PRO A 28 8.96 11.96 24.01
C PRO A 28 9.60 10.97 23.02
N LEU A 29 9.94 9.76 23.48
CA LEU A 29 10.58 8.75 22.64
C LEU A 29 9.61 8.22 21.58
N TYR A 30 8.31 8.22 21.84
CA TYR A 30 7.30 7.86 20.84
C TYR A 30 7.26 8.83 19.66
N LEU A 31 7.50 10.13 19.88
CA LEU A 31 7.60 11.10 18.77
C LEU A 31 8.79 10.76 17.87
N LEU A 32 9.91 10.36 18.47
CA LEU A 32 11.12 9.98 17.73
C LEU A 32 10.89 8.71 16.91
N VAL A 33 10.27 7.69 17.51
CA VAL A 33 9.83 6.46 16.82
C VAL A 33 8.87 6.80 15.67
N MET A 34 7.89 7.69 15.91
CA MET A 34 6.93 8.08 14.87
C MET A 34 7.62 8.74 13.67
N LEU A 35 8.56 9.66 13.91
CA LEU A 35 9.34 10.30 12.85
C LEU A 35 10.22 9.31 12.08
N LEU A 36 10.86 8.38 12.79
CA LEU A 36 11.68 7.33 12.19
C LEU A 36 10.83 6.39 11.33
N SER A 37 9.66 5.99 11.82
CA SER A 37 8.70 5.17 11.10
C SER A 37 8.20 5.87 9.83
N LEU A 38 7.89 7.17 9.88
CA LEU A 38 7.53 7.97 8.70
C LEU A 38 8.66 8.02 7.67
N PHE A 39 9.91 8.14 8.12
CA PHE A 39 11.08 8.12 7.24
C PHE A 39 11.25 6.76 6.55
N ILE A 40 11.10 5.66 7.30
CA ILE A 40 11.15 4.29 6.76
C ILE A 40 10.01 4.06 5.78
N TYR A 41 8.81 4.54 6.09
CA TYR A 41 7.66 4.44 5.21
C TYR A 41 7.91 5.16 3.88
N LYS A 42 8.39 6.41 3.92
CA LYS A 42 8.60 7.20 2.71
C LYS A 42 9.69 6.64 1.80
N ASN A 43 10.78 6.14 2.37
CA ASN A 43 12.00 5.81 1.63
C ASN A 43 12.25 4.30 1.49
N GLY A 44 11.81 3.51 2.48
CA GLY A 44 12.03 2.07 2.55
C GLY A 44 10.85 1.25 2.03
N ASN A 45 9.62 1.78 2.02
CA ASN A 45 8.45 1.01 1.63
C ASN A 45 8.55 0.47 0.20
N ALA A 46 8.96 1.32 -0.75
CA ALA A 46 9.16 0.92 -2.14
C ALA A 46 10.25 -0.15 -2.33
N VAL A 47 11.20 -0.28 -1.39
CA VAL A 47 12.27 -1.29 -1.46
C VAL A 47 11.85 -2.58 -0.74
N LEU A 48 11.15 -2.46 0.39
CA LEU A 48 10.70 -3.58 1.21
C LEU A 48 9.52 -4.31 0.57
N PHE A 49 8.55 -3.56 0.04
CA PHE A 49 7.25 -4.07 -0.38
C PHE A 49 7.00 -3.99 -1.89
N LYS A 50 8.02 -3.64 -2.70
CA LYS A 50 7.93 -3.55 -4.16
C LYS A 50 7.08 -4.66 -4.79
N GLU A 51 7.44 -5.91 -4.46
CA GLU A 51 6.81 -7.10 -5.02
C GLU A 51 5.33 -7.22 -4.65
N ASN A 52 4.96 -6.79 -3.44
CA ASN A 52 3.58 -6.82 -2.99
C ASN A 52 2.76 -5.68 -3.60
N ASP A 53 3.35 -4.50 -3.75
CA ASP A 53 2.72 -3.34 -4.37
C ASP A 53 2.50 -3.56 -5.87
N ASP A 54 3.46 -4.19 -6.55
CA ASP A 54 3.33 -4.58 -7.97
C ASP A 54 2.16 -5.56 -8.16
N ARG A 55 2.01 -6.56 -7.28
CA ARG A 55 0.85 -7.48 -7.31
C ARG A 55 -0.47 -6.76 -7.07
N LYS A 56 -0.52 -5.82 -6.13
CA LYS A 56 -1.73 -5.02 -5.86
C LYS A 56 -2.10 -4.15 -7.05
N LYS A 57 -1.10 -3.55 -7.69
CA LYS A 57 -1.29 -2.68 -8.85
C LYS A 57 -1.83 -3.48 -10.04
N GLN A 58 -1.31 -4.69 -10.28
CA GLN A 58 -1.85 -5.58 -11.32
C GLN A 58 -3.33 -5.90 -11.10
N LYS A 59 -3.70 -6.30 -9.89
CA LYS A 59 -5.12 -6.54 -9.56
C LYS A 59 -5.98 -5.30 -9.76
N TYR A 60 -5.48 -4.12 -9.37
CA TYR A 60 -6.21 -2.88 -9.54
C TYR A 60 -6.46 -2.56 -11.03
N GLU A 61 -5.48 -2.76 -11.89
CA GLU A 61 -5.65 -2.57 -13.34
C GLU A 61 -6.66 -3.57 -13.93
N GLU A 62 -6.64 -4.84 -13.51
CA GLU A 62 -7.66 -5.83 -13.93
C GLU A 62 -9.08 -5.40 -13.54
N TYR A 63 -9.28 -4.95 -12.30
CA TYR A 63 -10.59 -4.44 -11.86
C TYR A 63 -11.01 -3.20 -12.63
N LYS A 64 -10.06 -2.33 -12.98
CA LYS A 64 -10.31 -1.11 -13.74
C LYS A 64 -10.76 -1.41 -15.16
N VAL A 65 -10.19 -2.42 -15.82
CA VAL A 65 -10.63 -2.89 -17.14
C VAL A 65 -12.08 -3.35 -17.09
N VAL A 66 -12.45 -4.17 -16.09
CA VAL A 66 -13.82 -4.67 -15.94
C VAL A 66 -14.80 -3.52 -15.67
N GLN A 67 -14.44 -2.57 -14.78
CA GLN A 67 -15.29 -1.41 -14.50
C GLN A 67 -15.48 -0.52 -15.73
N ASN A 68 -14.43 -0.30 -16.51
CA ASN A 68 -14.51 0.49 -17.74
C ASN A 68 -15.40 -0.21 -18.78
N ALA A 69 -15.23 -1.52 -18.99
CA ALA A 69 -16.09 -2.29 -19.89
C ALA A 69 -17.57 -2.27 -19.45
N ALA A 70 -17.84 -2.34 -18.14
CA ALA A 70 -19.20 -2.23 -17.61
C ALA A 70 -19.78 -0.82 -17.84
N LYS A 71 -19.01 0.24 -17.57
CA LYS A 71 -19.42 1.62 -17.84
C LYS A 71 -19.71 1.86 -19.32
N GLU A 72 -18.84 1.37 -20.19
CA GLU A 72 -18.99 1.50 -21.63
C GLU A 72 -20.23 0.73 -22.11
N ALA A 73 -20.45 -0.51 -21.68
CA ALA A 73 -21.65 -1.28 -22.02
C ALA A 73 -22.97 -0.60 -21.59
N ILE A 74 -22.97 0.11 -20.46
CA ILE A 74 -24.10 0.92 -19.98
C ILE A 74 -24.25 2.17 -20.86
N GLN A 75 -23.17 2.90 -21.14
CA GLN A 75 -23.18 4.14 -21.92
C GLN A 75 -23.55 3.93 -23.39
N THR A 76 -23.04 2.88 -24.04
CA THR A 76 -23.34 2.58 -25.46
C THR A 76 -24.77 2.05 -25.66
N GLY A 77 -25.58 1.95 -24.60
CA GLY A 77 -27.00 1.59 -24.69
C GLY A 77 -27.28 0.19 -25.23
N LYS A 78 -26.27 -0.69 -25.35
CA LYS A 78 -26.45 -2.10 -25.79
C LYS A 78 -27.45 -2.85 -24.91
N LEU A 79 -27.50 -2.54 -23.62
CA LEU A 79 -28.50 -3.07 -22.68
C LEU A 79 -29.91 -2.50 -22.91
N LEU A 80 -30.03 -1.24 -23.33
CA LEU A 80 -31.33 -0.59 -23.62
C LEU A 80 -31.91 -1.05 -24.97
N LYS A 81 -31.06 -1.31 -25.98
CA LYS A 81 -31.50 -1.83 -27.28
C LYS A 81 -32.08 -3.25 -27.17
N LYS A 82 -31.45 -4.14 -26.38
CA LYS A 82 -31.92 -5.52 -26.17
C LYS A 82 -33.30 -5.61 -25.50
N LYS A 83 -33.68 -4.61 -24.68
CA LYS A 83 -34.99 -4.56 -24.01
C LYS A 83 -36.12 -4.01 -24.89
N LYS A 84 -35.81 -3.47 -26.07
CA LYS A 84 -36.78 -2.88 -27.00
C LYS A 84 -37.18 -3.83 -28.13
N GLU A 85 -36.49 -4.97 -28.27
CA GLU A 85 -36.77 -6.04 -29.25
C GLU A 85 -37.43 -7.28 -28.62
N LEU A 86 -37.80 -7.22 -27.33
CA LEU A 86 -38.66 -8.17 -26.60
C LEU A 86 -40.01 -7.51 -26.34
#